data_AF-A0A6P3XZD1-F1
#
_entry.id   AF-A0A6P3XZD1-F1
#
_cell.length_a   1.000
_cell.length_b   1.000
_cell.length_c   1.000
_cell.angle_alpha   90.00
_cell.angle_beta   90.00
_cell.angle_gamma   90.00
#
_symmetry.space_group_name_H-M   'P 1'
#
loop_
_entity.id
_entity.type
_entity.pdbx_description
1 polymer ?
#
loop_
_entity_poly.entity_id
_entity_poly.type
_entity_poly.pdbx_seq_one_letter_code
_entity_poly.pdbx_strand_id
1 'polypeptide(L)'
;MPPARRAARRDLLRRRAKMQHNLEQRYAIKFCVKLGKSRSETLEMLRTAYGDAALPSAQAFRWHKAFKDGRDNIEDEQRAGCPLTSRTGDNVASVEAILDKTFLDLSNSLDQKMAIIAKKIK
;
A
#
# COMPACT_ATOMS: atom_id res chain seq x y z
N MET A 1 -0.35 5.31 22.30
CA MET A 1 -0.05 5.71 20.90
C MET A 1 -0.69 7.07 20.62
N PRO A 2 0.05 8.08 20.11
CA PRO A 2 -0.47 9.45 19.92
C PRO A 2 -1.64 9.53 18.92
N PRO A 3 -2.60 10.46 19.11
CA PRO A 3 -3.77 10.63 18.23
C PRO A 3 -3.42 10.83 16.75
N ALA A 4 -2.38 11.61 16.47
CA ALA A 4 -1.88 11.88 15.12
C ALA A 4 -1.41 10.61 14.40
N ARG A 5 -0.73 9.69 15.11
CA ARG A 5 -0.27 8.43 14.53
C ARG A 5 -1.42 7.48 14.19
N ARG A 6 -2.49 7.50 14.99
CA ARG A 6 -3.72 6.73 14.71
C ARG A 6 -4.51 7.28 13.52
N ALA A 7 -4.56 8.61 13.37
CA ALA A 7 -5.19 9.25 12.21
C ALA A 7 -4.43 8.95 10.91
N ALA A 8 -3.10 9.10 10.91
CA ALA A 8 -2.26 8.80 9.75
C ALA A 8 -2.38 7.33 9.31
N ARG A 9 -2.39 6.39 10.26
CA ARG A 9 -2.57 4.95 9.94
C ARG A 9 -3.93 4.67 9.29
N ARG A 10 -5.00 5.31 9.76
CA ARG A 10 -6.35 5.15 9.17
C ARG A 10 -6.42 5.73 7.75
N ASP A 11 -5.81 6.90 7.52
CA ASP A 11 -5.75 7.49 6.17
C ASP A 11 -4.97 6.59 5.20
N LEU A 12 -3.83 6.04 5.64
CA LEU A 12 -3.04 5.10 4.83
C LEU A 12 -3.83 3.85 4.44
N LEU A 13 -4.55 3.24 5.40
CA LEU A 13 -5.39 2.07 5.13
C LEU A 13 -6.54 2.40 4.17
N ARG A 14 -7.17 3.58 4.33
CA ARG A 14 -8.21 4.06 3.41
C ARG A 14 -7.66 4.24 2.00
N ARG A 15 -6.49 4.88 1.85
CA ARG A 15 -5.81 5.05 0.56
C ARG A 15 -5.47 3.71 -0.09
N ARG A 16 -4.96 2.75 0.70
CA ARG A 16 -4.63 1.40 0.22
C ARG A 16 -5.87 0.66 -0.27
N ALA A 17 -6.96 0.67 0.50
CA ALA A 17 -8.23 0.06 0.09
C ALA A 17 -8.78 0.69 -1.20
N LYS A 18 -8.71 2.03 -1.30
CA LYS A 18 -9.10 2.77 -2.52
C LYS A 18 -8.26 2.37 -3.74
N MET A 19 -6.95 2.18 -3.57
CA MET A 19 -6.08 1.72 -4.64
C MET A 19 -6.44 0.31 -5.12
N GLN A 20 -6.73 -0.61 -4.17
CA GLN A 20 -7.13 -1.98 -4.51
C GLN A 20 -8.45 -2.00 -5.30
N HIS A 21 -9.44 -1.22 -4.87
CA HIS A 21 -10.73 -1.10 -5.53
C HIS A 21 -10.61 -0.52 -6.95
N ASN A 22 -9.74 0.48 -7.12
CA ASN A 22 -9.45 1.05 -8.44
C ASN A 22 -8.78 0.04 -9.36
N LEU A 23 -7.88 -0.80 -8.84
CA LEU A 23 -7.17 -1.80 -9.63
C LEU A 23 -8.13 -2.86 -10.17
N GLU A 24 -9.04 -3.36 -9.34
CA GLU A 24 -10.06 -4.33 -9.73
C GLU A 24 -10.93 -3.80 -10.88
N GLN A 25 -11.42 -2.56 -10.79
CA GLN A 25 -12.22 -1.96 -11.85
C GLN A 25 -11.43 -1.77 -13.16
N ARG A 26 -10.13 -1.50 -13.10
CA ARG A 26 -9.28 -1.43 -14.31
C ARG A 26 -9.18 -2.79 -15.00
N TYR A 27 -9.13 -3.89 -14.25
CA TYR A 27 -9.23 -5.24 -14.84
C TYR A 27 -10.57 -5.45 -15.53
N ALA A 28 -11.68 -5.02 -14.90
CA ALA A 28 -13.00 -5.10 -15.52
C ALA A 28 -13.07 -4.28 -16.83
N ILE A 29 -12.48 -3.09 -16.88
CA ILE A 29 -12.38 -2.29 -18.11
C ILE A 29 -11.58 -3.04 -19.18
N LYS A 30 -10.41 -3.60 -18.84
CA LYS A 30 -9.59 -4.37 -19.79
C LYS A 30 -10.36 -5.58 -20.34
N PHE A 31 -11.10 -6.27 -19.48
CA PHE A 31 -11.98 -7.35 -19.88
C PHE A 31 -13.05 -6.87 -20.87
N CYS A 32 -13.74 -5.76 -20.59
CA CYS A 32 -14.73 -5.18 -21.50
C CYS A 32 -14.13 -4.80 -22.86
N VAL A 33 -12.91 -4.25 -22.89
CA VAL A 33 -12.20 -3.94 -24.15
C VAL A 33 -11.92 -5.22 -24.94
N LYS A 34 -11.47 -6.30 -24.29
CA LYS A 34 -11.25 -7.60 -24.95
C LYS A 34 -12.54 -8.23 -25.49
N LEU A 35 -13.68 -7.95 -24.85
CA LEU A 35 -15.02 -8.34 -25.34
C LEU A 35 -15.53 -7.44 -26.49
N GLY A 36 -14.76 -6.45 -26.93
CA GLY A 36 -15.17 -5.53 -27.99
C GLY A 36 -16.19 -4.47 -27.55
N LYS A 37 -16.38 -4.27 -26.25
CA LYS A 37 -17.35 -3.29 -25.73
C LYS A 37 -16.88 -1.86 -25.99
N SER A 38 -17.86 -1.01 -26.31
CA SER A 38 -17.63 0.43 -26.46
C SER A 38 -17.31 1.09 -25.12
N ARG A 39 -16.79 2.33 -25.18
CA ARG A 39 -16.49 3.14 -23.99
C ARG A 39 -17.74 3.35 -23.12
N SER A 40 -18.88 3.63 -23.76
CA SER A 40 -20.15 3.90 -23.08
C SER A 40 -20.72 2.65 -22.43
N GLU A 41 -20.71 1.51 -23.13
CA GLU A 41 -21.13 0.23 -22.54
C GLU A 41 -20.25 -0.17 -21.35
N THR A 42 -18.94 0.03 -21.46
CA THR A 42 -18.01 -0.28 -20.35
C THR A 42 -18.31 0.60 -19.13
N LEU A 43 -18.61 1.88 -19.32
CA LEU A 43 -18.98 2.77 -18.22
C LEU A 43 -20.29 2.33 -17.56
N GLU A 44 -21.28 1.92 -18.35
CA GLU A 44 -22.54 1.43 -17.82
C GLU A 44 -22.34 0.14 -17.03
N MET A 45 -21.59 -0.82 -17.56
CA MET A 45 -21.24 -2.07 -16.86
C MET A 45 -20.51 -1.79 -15.54
N LEU A 46 -19.61 -0.81 -15.50
CA LEU A 46 -18.95 -0.40 -14.25
C LEU A 46 -19.95 0.17 -13.24
N ARG A 47 -20.88 1.02 -13.69
CA ARG A 47 -21.91 1.59 -12.81
C ARG A 47 -22.84 0.52 -12.26
N THR A 48 -23.25 -0.44 -13.10
CA THR A 48 -24.08 -1.56 -12.67
C THR A 48 -23.37 -2.44 -11.65
N ALA A 49 -22.08 -2.75 -11.86
CA ALA A 49 -21.34 -3.65 -10.98
C ALA A 49 -20.88 -2.99 -9.67
N TYR A 50 -20.47 -1.72 -9.72
CA TYR A 50 -19.79 -1.04 -8.61
C TYR A 50 -20.59 0.10 -7.97
N GLY A 51 -21.71 0.53 -8.56
CA GLY A 51 -22.57 1.58 -8.03
C GLY A 51 -21.82 2.88 -7.72
N ASP A 52 -22.01 3.41 -6.51
CA ASP A 52 -21.34 4.63 -6.03
C ASP A 52 -19.81 4.49 -5.91
N ALA A 53 -19.32 3.25 -5.86
CA ALA A 53 -17.90 2.97 -5.80
C ALA A 53 -17.26 2.87 -7.19
N ALA A 54 -18.03 3.06 -8.28
CA ALA A 54 -17.52 3.02 -9.64
C ALA A 54 -16.50 4.13 -9.93
N LEU A 55 -15.54 3.84 -10.80
CA LEU A 55 -14.56 4.80 -11.26
C LEU A 55 -15.25 5.99 -11.93
N PRO A 56 -14.75 7.22 -11.71
CA PRO A 56 -15.23 8.39 -12.43
C PRO A 56 -15.13 8.18 -13.94
N SER A 57 -16.12 8.68 -14.69
CA SER A 57 -16.23 8.49 -16.15
C SER A 57 -14.94 8.86 -16.89
N ALA A 58 -14.31 9.98 -16.54
CA ALA A 58 -13.05 10.42 -17.12
C ALA A 58 -11.92 9.39 -16.93
N GLN A 59 -11.85 8.74 -15.77
CA GLN A 59 -10.83 7.73 -15.49
C GLN A 59 -11.15 6.41 -16.21
N ALA A 60 -12.41 5.99 -16.23
CA ALA A 60 -12.85 4.82 -16.98
C ALA A 60 -12.53 4.97 -18.48
N PHE A 61 -12.82 6.14 -19.08
CA PHE A 61 -12.53 6.41 -20.48
C PHE A 61 -11.03 6.47 -20.79
N ARG A 62 -10.22 7.03 -19.88
CA ARG A 62 -8.76 7.03 -20.03
C ARG A 62 -8.21 5.60 -20.09
N TRP A 63 -8.66 4.73 -19.20
CA TRP A 63 -8.25 3.33 -19.17
C TRP A 63 -8.76 2.54 -20.37
N HIS A 64 -10.02 2.73 -20.75
CA HIS A 64 -10.60 2.07 -21.94
C HIS A 64 -9.81 2.43 -23.20
N LYS A 65 -9.52 3.72 -23.41
CA LYS A 65 -8.69 4.17 -24.53
C LYS A 65 -7.30 3.53 -24.46
N ALA A 66 -6.62 3.58 -23.31
CA ALA A 66 -5.28 3.03 -23.18
C ALA A 66 -5.23 1.53 -23.51
N PHE A 67 -6.19 0.74 -23.04
CA PHE A 67 -6.27 -0.68 -23.36
C PHE A 67 -6.63 -0.95 -24.83
N LYS A 68 -7.50 -0.12 -25.41
CA LYS A 68 -7.83 -0.19 -26.84
C LYS A 68 -6.60 0.12 -27.72
N ASP A 69 -5.76 1.03 -27.27
CA ASP A 69 -4.50 1.42 -27.92
C ASP A 69 -3.35 0.42 -27.66
N GLY A 70 -3.62 -0.71 -26.98
CA GLY A 70 -2.66 -1.81 -26.79
C GLY A 70 -1.85 -1.77 -25.49
N ARG A 71 -2.16 -0.89 -24.54
CA ARG A 71 -1.54 -0.94 -23.20
C ARG A 71 -1.91 -2.25 -22.51
N ASP A 72 -0.93 -2.96 -21.96
CA ASP A 72 -1.19 -4.17 -21.18
C ASP A 72 -1.11 -3.97 -19.66
N ASN A 73 -0.31 -3.01 -19.19
CA ASN A 73 -0.12 -2.76 -17.76
C ASN A 73 -1.35 -2.07 -17.13
N ILE A 74 -1.79 -2.58 -15.98
CA ILE A 74 -2.95 -2.11 -15.20
C ILE A 74 -2.53 -1.09 -14.14
N GLU A 75 -1.28 -1.15 -13.69
CA GLU A 75 -0.74 -0.23 -12.71
C GLU A 75 -0.54 1.16 -13.33
N ASP A 76 -0.61 2.18 -12.47
CA ASP A 76 -0.22 3.52 -12.86
C ASP A 76 1.28 3.54 -13.17
N GLU A 77 1.68 4.25 -14.22
CA GLU A 77 3.09 4.54 -14.45
C GLU A 77 3.67 5.30 -13.26
N GLN A 78 4.94 5.04 -12.96
CA GLN A 78 5.64 5.75 -11.90
C GLN A 78 5.56 7.26 -12.14
N ARG A 79 4.78 7.95 -11.31
CA ARG A 79 4.79 9.41 -11.28
C ARG A 79 5.95 9.86 -10.40
N ALA A 80 6.82 10.70 -10.97
CA ALA A 80 7.74 11.49 -10.16
C ALA A 80 6.91 12.33 -9.17
N GLY A 81 7.00 12.01 -7.87
CA GLY A 81 6.32 12.79 -6.82
C GLY A 81 5.70 12.01 -5.65
N CYS A 82 5.66 10.68 -5.67
CA CYS A 82 5.24 9.90 -4.49
C CYS A 82 6.39 9.02 -4.00
N PRO A 83 6.93 9.24 -2.80
CA PRO A 83 7.88 8.31 -2.21
C PRO A 83 7.16 7.00 -1.90
N LEU A 84 7.46 5.94 -2.65
CA LEU A 84 7.25 4.55 -2.23
C LEU A 84 8.28 4.18 -1.14
N THR A 85 8.46 5.04 -0.14
CA THR A 85 9.61 4.94 0.80
C THR A 85 9.28 4.19 2.07
N SER A 86 8.07 3.66 2.28
CA SER A 86 7.81 2.92 3.52
C SER A 86 8.64 1.64 3.66
N ARG A 87 9.18 1.11 2.55
CA ARG A 87 9.97 -0.13 2.52
C ARG A 87 11.21 -0.01 1.62
N THR A 88 11.95 1.09 1.77
CA THR A 88 13.31 1.22 1.20
C THR A 88 14.28 0.35 1.99
N GLY A 89 15.32 -0.19 1.36
CA GLY A 89 16.38 -0.95 2.04
C GLY A 89 16.95 -0.21 3.24
N ASP A 90 17.16 1.11 3.10
CA ASP A 90 17.66 1.98 4.17
C ASP A 90 16.73 2.02 5.40
N ASN A 91 15.41 2.02 5.16
CA ASN A 91 14.42 2.02 6.24
C ASN A 91 14.32 0.65 6.91
N VAL A 92 14.56 -0.45 6.17
CA VAL A 92 14.63 -1.80 6.74
C VAL A 92 15.89 -1.94 7.59
N ALA A 93 17.05 -1.58 7.05
CA ALA A 93 18.33 -1.62 7.76
C ALA A 93 18.31 -0.76 9.04
N SER A 94 17.69 0.43 8.97
CA SER A 94 17.52 1.29 10.15
C SER A 94 16.67 0.63 11.24
N VAL A 95 15.62 -0.12 10.87
CA VAL A 95 14.78 -0.85 11.82
C VAL A 95 15.52 -2.06 12.41
N GLU A 96 16.27 -2.80 11.60
CA GLU A 96 17.10 -3.93 12.05
C GLU A 96 18.16 -3.47 13.05
N ALA A 97 18.88 -2.39 12.76
CA ALA A 97 19.88 -1.83 13.67
C ALA A 97 19.30 -1.40 15.03
N ILE A 98 18.07 -0.88 15.04
CA ILE A 98 17.37 -0.53 16.29
C ILE A 98 17.03 -1.80 17.08
N LEU A 99 16.54 -2.85 16.43
CA LEU A 99 16.21 -4.12 17.09
C LEU A 99 17.46 -4.75 17.71
N ASP A 100 18.56 -4.83 16.96
CA ASP A 100 19.82 -5.40 17.43
C ASP A 100 20.37 -4.65 18.64
N LYS A 101 20.36 -3.31 18.58
CA LYS A 101 20.79 -2.48 19.71
C LYS A 101 19.93 -2.74 20.95
N THR A 102 18.61 -2.77 20.81
CA THR A 102 17.72 -3.00 21.96
C THR A 102 17.91 -4.38 22.58
N PHE A 103 18.19 -5.39 21.77
CA PHE A 103 18.46 -6.74 22.24
C PHE A 103 19.77 -6.80 23.04
N LEU A 104 20.82 -6.16 22.53
CA LEU A 104 22.11 -6.07 23.22
C LEU A 104 22.01 -5.29 24.54
N ASP A 105 21.31 -4.15 24.54
CA ASP A 105 21.11 -3.33 25.74
C ASP A 105 20.35 -4.10 26.84
N LEU A 106 19.34 -4.89 26.46
CA LEU A 106 18.61 -5.77 27.37
C LEU A 106 19.50 -6.88 27.94
N SER A 107 20.29 -7.54 27.10
CA SER A 107 21.23 -8.58 27.53
C SER A 107 22.24 -8.04 28.53
N ASN A 108 22.88 -6.92 28.19
CA ASN A 108 23.84 -6.27 29.08
C ASN A 108 23.20 -5.84 30.40
N SER A 109 21.96 -5.35 30.37
CA SER A 109 21.22 -4.98 31.58
C SER A 109 20.92 -6.19 32.47
N LEU A 110 20.59 -7.35 31.88
CA LEU A 110 20.38 -8.60 32.60
C LEU A 110 21.68 -9.12 33.22
N ASP A 111 22.77 -9.12 32.47
CA ASP A 111 24.08 -9.58 32.95
C ASP A 111 24.57 -8.77 34.15
N GLN A 112 24.40 -7.44 34.08
CA GLN A 112 24.71 -6.54 35.20
C GLN A 112 23.89 -6.87 36.45
N LYS A 113 22.58 -7.12 36.29
CA LYS A 113 21.69 -7.48 37.40
C LYS A 113 22.07 -8.81 38.02
N MET A 114 22.40 -9.81 37.21
CA MET A 114 22.83 -11.12 37.69
C MET A 114 24.16 -11.03 38.44
N ALA A 115 25.12 -10.24 37.95
CA ALA A 115 26.40 -10.01 38.63
C ALA A 115 26.22 -9.31 39.99
N ILE A 116 25.28 -8.36 40.09
CA ILE A 116 24.95 -7.69 41.35
C ILE A 116 24.33 -8.69 42.34
N ILE A 117 23.41 -9.56 41.88
CA ILE A 117 22.78 -10.59 42.71
C ILE A 117 23.84 -11.58 43.23
N ALA A 118 24.72 -12.07 42.35
CA ALA A 118 25.78 -13.01 42.73
C ALA A 118 26.71 -12.43 43.82
N LYS A 119 27.02 -11.13 43.77
CA LYS A 119 27.81 -10.43 44.80
C LYS A 119 27.07 -10.25 46.13
N LYS A 120 25.73 -10.24 46.13
CA LYS A 120 24.92 -10.09 47.35
C LYS A 120 24.66 -11.41 48.09
N ILE A 121 24.82 -12.54 47.39
CA ILE A 121 24.63 -13.89 47.97
C ILE A 121 25.91 -14.41 48.64
N LYS A 122 27.05 -13.76 48.39
CA LYS A 122 28.35 -14.04 49.02
C LYS A 122 28.53 -13.19 50.27
#